data_AF-A0A3C0G0C0-F1
#
_entry.id   AF-A0A3C0G0C0-F1
#
_cell.length_a   1.000
_cell.length_b   1.000
_cell.length_c   1.000
_cell.angle_alpha   90.00
_cell.angle_beta   90.00
_cell.angle_gamma   90.00
#
_symmetry.space_group_name_H-M   'P 1'
#
loop_
_entity.id
_entity.type
_entity.pdbx_description
1 polymer ?
#
loop_
_entity_poly.entity_id
_entity_poly.type
_entity_poly.pdbx_seq_one_letter_code
_entity_poly.pdbx_strand_id
1 'polypeptide(L)'
;MAGKGKDYRFLKSALGLFAGHGLLQGEDDKLEKGVESRMLTGIVDDVISNPYTYLRKKVDAEKTLTVGDILSGRKKSKDVNIGIQNKDLIDSAPINSIIAQVIDPGVSSKDGELPVLCYPFFPPHLSLPLKPGEYVWLIECDVKGAKMYYWMCRQVGTIHVDDLNHTNMERIVSAGSTFDNFIKSEKTKKPADDLLQASVTLNNSEEVTNSKTSFAKVYANSNAYRSEFTGEPVPRLAKDCADLLLQGSNNSGIHLTTEKFSNPEDVSLENKKYTGKTNADECLPTRKPDSSAIDIFVKRKRDSLDAILGS
;
A
#
# COMPACT_ATOMS: atom_id res chain seq x y z
N MET A 1 -16.50 -10.51 -53.93
CA MET A 1 -16.55 -9.70 -52.69
C MET A 1 -16.89 -10.62 -51.54
N ALA A 2 -15.95 -10.85 -50.62
CA ALA A 2 -16.21 -11.46 -49.31
C ALA A 2 -15.10 -10.98 -48.37
N GLY A 3 -15.49 -10.29 -47.29
CA GLY A 3 -14.58 -9.63 -46.36
C GLY A 3 -13.77 -10.64 -45.53
N LYS A 4 -12.47 -10.40 -45.42
CA LYS A 4 -11.59 -11.10 -44.48
C LYS A 4 -11.87 -10.61 -43.06
N GLY A 5 -12.57 -11.42 -42.27
CA GLY A 5 -12.64 -11.26 -40.82
C GLY A 5 -11.24 -11.44 -40.21
N LYS A 6 -10.84 -10.51 -39.35
CA LYS A 6 -9.62 -10.63 -38.56
C LYS A 6 -9.86 -11.63 -37.44
N ASP A 7 -9.28 -12.83 -37.57
CA ASP A 7 -9.19 -13.83 -36.53
C ASP A 7 -8.35 -13.30 -35.35
N TYR A 8 -8.98 -13.04 -34.20
CA TYR A 8 -8.28 -12.75 -32.94
C TYR A 8 -7.75 -14.06 -32.32
N ARG A 9 -6.62 -14.57 -32.81
CA ARG A 9 -5.92 -15.74 -32.23
C ARG A 9 -4.90 -15.33 -31.16
N PHE A 10 -5.35 -14.71 -30.07
CA PHE A 10 -4.47 -14.42 -28.91
C PHE A 10 -4.58 -15.45 -27.76
N LEU A 11 -5.30 -16.55 -27.93
CA LEU A 11 -5.38 -17.66 -26.96
C LEU A 11 -4.79 -18.97 -27.49
N LYS A 12 -3.65 -18.90 -28.20
CA LYS A 12 -2.77 -20.06 -28.41
C LYS A 12 -1.57 -20.03 -27.44
N SER A 13 -1.85 -19.73 -26.18
CA SER A 13 -0.92 -20.06 -25.09
C SER A 13 -1.13 -21.54 -24.75
N ALA A 14 -0.03 -22.28 -24.64
CA ALA A 14 0.01 -23.71 -24.31
C ALA A 14 -0.72 -24.08 -23.00
N LEU A 15 -1.14 -23.11 -22.18
CA LEU A 15 -1.90 -23.33 -20.95
C LEU A 15 -3.23 -24.10 -21.16
N GLY A 16 -3.93 -23.87 -22.28
CA GLY A 16 -5.28 -24.41 -22.47
C GLY A 16 -5.34 -25.88 -22.90
N LEU A 17 -4.25 -26.43 -23.45
CA LEU A 17 -4.21 -27.80 -23.99
C LEU A 17 -3.77 -28.85 -22.96
N PHE A 18 -3.19 -28.46 -21.83
CA PHE A 18 -2.69 -29.40 -20.82
C PHE A 18 -3.70 -29.71 -19.70
N ALA A 19 -4.87 -29.07 -19.67
CA ALA A 19 -5.82 -29.21 -18.55
C ALA A 19 -6.67 -30.49 -18.56
N GLY A 20 -6.59 -31.32 -19.60
CA GLY A 20 -7.50 -32.47 -19.76
C GLY A 20 -6.88 -33.84 -20.01
N HIS A 21 -5.56 -33.93 -20.25
CA HIS A 21 -4.97 -35.18 -20.76
C HIS A 21 -4.29 -36.07 -19.69
N GLY A 22 -4.03 -35.55 -18.49
CA GLY A 22 -3.26 -36.25 -17.44
C GLY A 22 -4.08 -36.86 -16.30
N LEU A 23 -5.42 -36.91 -16.40
CA LEU A 23 -6.30 -37.32 -15.29
C LEU A 23 -6.31 -38.84 -15.01
N LEU A 24 -5.62 -39.65 -15.81
CA LEU A 24 -5.62 -41.10 -15.66
C LEU A 24 -4.21 -41.66 -15.87
N GLN A 25 -3.64 -42.14 -14.76
CA GLN A 25 -2.50 -43.08 -14.64
C GLN A 25 -1.08 -42.50 -14.61
N GLY A 26 -0.47 -42.56 -13.41
CA GLY A 26 0.99 -42.53 -13.21
C GLY A 26 1.39 -42.14 -11.79
N GLU A 27 1.90 -43.10 -11.01
CA GLU A 27 2.48 -42.94 -9.65
C GLU A 27 3.84 -42.20 -9.66
N ASP A 28 3.94 -41.06 -10.36
CA ASP A 28 5.11 -40.17 -10.33
C ASP A 28 4.71 -38.79 -9.78
N ASP A 29 4.63 -38.74 -8.44
CA ASP A 29 4.18 -37.64 -7.56
C ASP A 29 5.00 -36.33 -7.62
N LYS A 30 5.76 -36.08 -8.70
CA LYS A 30 6.54 -34.84 -8.87
C LYS A 30 5.89 -33.81 -9.80
N LEU A 31 4.79 -34.16 -10.47
CA LEU A 31 4.03 -33.24 -11.34
C LEU A 31 2.85 -32.55 -10.63
N GLU A 32 2.53 -32.93 -9.39
CA GLU A 32 1.45 -32.36 -8.57
C GLU A 32 1.91 -31.33 -7.52
N LYS A 33 3.11 -30.77 -7.65
CA LYS A 33 3.41 -29.56 -6.87
C LYS A 33 2.55 -28.41 -7.40
N GLY A 34 1.42 -28.24 -6.72
CA GLY A 34 0.45 -27.18 -6.93
C GLY A 34 1.07 -25.80 -6.80
N VAL A 35 0.24 -24.78 -6.96
CA VAL A 35 0.63 -23.39 -6.74
C VAL A 35 1.14 -23.25 -5.31
N GLU A 36 2.44 -22.99 -5.14
CA GLU A 36 3.02 -22.69 -3.83
C GLU A 36 2.89 -21.17 -3.60
N SER A 37 2.37 -20.77 -2.43
CA SER A 37 2.23 -19.36 -2.05
C SER A 37 3.00 -19.06 -0.78
N ARG A 38 3.80 -17.99 -0.79
CA ARG A 38 4.60 -17.53 0.36
C ARG A 38 4.34 -16.06 0.63
N MET A 39 4.10 -15.73 1.90
CA MET A 39 4.02 -14.35 2.35
C MET A 39 5.43 -13.80 2.54
N LEU A 40 5.67 -12.60 2.01
CA LEU A 40 6.93 -11.90 2.00
C LEU A 40 6.77 -10.46 2.49
N THR A 41 7.87 -9.83 2.86
CA THR A 41 7.92 -8.37 3.04
C THR A 41 8.71 -7.71 1.92
N GLY A 42 8.28 -6.52 1.51
CA GLY A 42 9.05 -5.68 0.61
C GLY A 42 8.95 -4.19 0.92
N ILE A 43 9.88 -3.43 0.37
CA ILE A 43 9.91 -1.96 0.40
C ILE A 43 9.55 -1.48 -1.00
N VAL A 44 8.65 -0.50 -1.10
CA VAL A 44 8.20 0.03 -2.38
C VAL A 44 9.26 0.97 -2.96
N ASP A 45 9.75 0.66 -4.16
CA ASP A 45 10.64 1.54 -4.91
C ASP A 45 9.84 2.55 -5.74
N ASP A 46 8.75 2.11 -6.38
CA ASP A 46 7.87 2.98 -7.16
C ASP A 46 6.45 2.43 -7.27
N VAL A 47 5.48 3.31 -7.55
CA VAL A 47 4.07 2.95 -7.73
C VAL A 47 3.65 3.24 -9.17
N ILE A 48 3.03 2.25 -9.81
CA ILE A 48 2.49 2.33 -11.17
C ILE A 48 0.99 2.63 -11.06
N SER A 49 0.67 3.89 -10.77
CA SER A 49 -0.71 4.38 -10.65
C SER A 49 -1.49 4.21 -11.97
N ASN A 50 -0.84 4.44 -13.11
CA ASN A 50 -1.42 4.14 -14.42
C ASN A 50 -0.33 3.60 -15.37
N PRO A 51 -0.39 2.32 -15.78
CA PRO A 51 0.66 1.70 -16.60
C PRO A 51 0.79 2.36 -17.98
N TYR A 52 -0.30 2.86 -18.56
CA TYR A 52 -0.28 3.46 -19.89
C TYR A 52 0.49 4.78 -19.92
N THR A 53 0.41 5.58 -18.86
CA THR A 53 1.15 6.83 -18.75
C THR A 53 2.56 6.59 -18.24
N TYR A 54 2.69 5.74 -17.22
CA TYR A 54 3.96 5.41 -16.57
C TYR A 54 4.97 4.81 -17.56
N LEU A 55 4.58 3.76 -18.29
CA LEU A 55 5.49 3.04 -19.19
C LEU A 55 5.87 3.88 -20.41
N ARG A 56 5.03 4.83 -20.84
CA ARG A 56 5.30 5.71 -21.99
C ARG A 56 6.11 6.95 -21.61
N LYS A 57 6.37 7.18 -20.32
CA LYS A 57 7.15 8.33 -19.86
C LYS A 57 8.56 8.25 -20.43
N LYS A 58 9.03 9.36 -21.01
CA LYS A 58 10.39 9.48 -21.52
C LYS A 58 11.35 9.67 -20.35
N VAL A 59 12.46 8.94 -20.38
CA VAL A 59 13.50 8.98 -19.33
C VAL A 59 14.47 10.13 -19.56
N ASP A 60 14.62 10.55 -20.82
CA ASP A 60 15.50 11.63 -21.25
C ASP A 60 14.75 12.44 -22.31
N ALA A 61 14.85 13.77 -22.27
CA ALA A 61 14.12 14.65 -23.20
C ALA A 61 14.62 14.49 -24.64
N GLU A 62 15.89 14.10 -24.81
CA GLU A 62 16.57 13.99 -26.10
C GLU A 62 16.46 12.59 -26.72
N LYS A 63 16.27 11.54 -25.91
CA LYS A 63 16.21 10.14 -26.38
C LYS A 63 14.76 9.65 -26.48
N THR A 64 14.47 8.82 -27.48
CA THR A 64 13.20 8.08 -27.63
C THR A 64 13.09 6.89 -26.66
N LEU A 65 13.74 6.96 -25.50
CA LEU A 65 13.79 5.91 -24.50
C LEU A 65 12.65 6.11 -23.49
N THR A 66 11.80 5.10 -23.36
CA THR A 66 10.68 5.11 -22.41
C THR A 66 11.01 4.28 -21.17
N VAL A 67 10.33 4.56 -20.06
CA VAL A 67 10.44 3.75 -18.83
C VAL A 67 10.10 2.29 -19.11
N GLY A 68 9.08 2.02 -19.92
CA GLY A 68 8.69 0.67 -20.32
C GLY A 68 9.77 -0.06 -21.14
N ASP A 69 10.51 0.65 -22.00
CA ASP A 69 11.64 0.03 -22.73
C ASP A 69 12.77 -0.42 -21.78
N ILE A 70 13.01 0.32 -20.70
CA ILE A 70 14.02 -0.02 -19.70
C ILE A 70 13.55 -1.20 -18.83
N LEU A 71 12.33 -1.11 -18.29
CA LEU A 71 11.76 -2.13 -17.39
C LEU A 71 11.56 -3.47 -18.08
N SER A 72 11.10 -3.48 -19.33
CA SER A 72 11.00 -4.71 -20.13
C SER A 72 12.36 -5.28 -20.55
N GLY A 73 13.47 -4.55 -20.32
CA GLY A 73 14.81 -4.95 -20.72
C GLY A 73 15.09 -4.81 -22.22
N ARG A 74 14.16 -4.26 -23.00
CA ARG A 74 14.32 -4.03 -24.46
C ARG A 74 15.48 -3.08 -24.77
N LYS A 75 15.72 -2.09 -23.91
CA LYS A 75 16.83 -1.13 -24.03
C LYS A 75 17.52 -0.96 -22.68
N LYS A 76 18.85 -0.87 -22.68
CA LYS A 76 19.64 -0.53 -21.49
C LYS A 76 20.07 0.92 -21.55
N SER A 77 19.91 1.66 -20.46
CA SER A 77 20.52 2.98 -20.27
C SER A 77 21.75 2.83 -19.38
N LYS A 78 22.86 3.50 -19.71
CA LYS A 78 24.06 3.50 -18.85
C LYS A 78 23.84 4.27 -17.55
N ASP A 79 22.89 5.20 -17.55
CA ASP A 79 22.66 6.14 -16.44
C ASP A 79 21.49 5.72 -15.54
N VAL A 80 20.67 4.75 -15.97
CA VAL A 80 19.42 4.35 -15.29
C VAL A 80 19.35 2.83 -15.23
N ASN A 81 19.71 2.27 -14.08
CA ASN A 81 19.67 0.82 -13.82
C ASN A 81 18.37 0.44 -13.11
N ILE A 82 17.22 0.60 -13.78
CA ILE A 82 15.91 0.16 -13.28
C ILE A 82 15.62 -1.21 -13.91
N GLY A 83 16.36 -2.23 -13.49
CA GLY A 83 16.06 -3.61 -13.86
C GLY A 83 15.08 -4.20 -12.86
N ILE A 84 14.05 -4.91 -13.35
CA ILE A 84 13.19 -5.76 -12.51
C ILE A 84 13.44 -7.24 -12.81
N GLN A 85 13.14 -8.15 -11.89
CA GLN A 85 13.33 -9.60 -12.10
C GLN A 85 12.35 -10.15 -13.15
N ASN A 86 11.05 -9.88 -12.96
CA ASN A 86 9.95 -10.41 -13.75
C ASN A 86 9.52 -9.46 -14.88
N LYS A 87 10.48 -9.17 -15.77
CA LYS A 87 10.33 -8.20 -16.88
C LYS A 87 9.16 -8.50 -17.81
N ASP A 88 8.85 -9.77 -18.01
CA ASP A 88 7.80 -10.23 -18.92
C ASP A 88 6.39 -9.78 -18.48
N LEU A 89 6.21 -9.44 -17.20
CA LEU A 89 4.94 -9.06 -16.62
C LEU A 89 4.65 -7.55 -16.71
N ILE A 90 5.60 -6.73 -17.19
CA ILE A 90 5.46 -5.27 -17.17
C ILE A 90 4.40 -4.76 -18.14
N ASP A 91 4.34 -5.34 -19.34
CA ASP A 91 3.43 -4.89 -20.40
C ASP A 91 1.96 -5.23 -20.09
N SER A 92 1.74 -6.18 -19.16
CA SER A 92 0.41 -6.58 -18.66
C SER A 92 0.11 -6.06 -17.25
N ALA A 93 0.94 -5.18 -16.70
CA ALA A 93 0.76 -4.69 -15.33
C ALA A 93 -0.59 -3.95 -15.18
N PRO A 94 -1.48 -4.36 -14.26
CA PRO A 94 -2.70 -3.62 -13.96
C PRO A 94 -2.40 -2.29 -13.24
N ILE A 95 -3.41 -1.43 -13.16
CA ILE A 95 -3.42 -0.21 -12.36
C ILE A 95 -3.07 -0.55 -10.90
N ASN A 96 -2.35 0.35 -10.24
CA ASN A 96 -1.92 0.19 -8.84
C ASN A 96 -0.95 -0.98 -8.64
N SER A 97 -0.18 -1.37 -9.67
CA SER A 97 0.97 -2.26 -9.51
C SER A 97 2.14 -1.50 -8.90
N ILE A 98 3.08 -2.22 -8.29
CA ILE A 98 4.25 -1.61 -7.64
C ILE A 98 5.55 -2.28 -8.07
N ILE A 99 6.63 -1.54 -7.95
CA ILE A 99 7.99 -2.09 -8.02
C ILE A 99 8.49 -2.11 -6.58
N ALA A 100 8.91 -3.28 -6.09
CA ALA A 100 9.31 -3.45 -4.71
C ALA A 100 10.59 -4.26 -4.56
N GLN A 101 11.41 -3.88 -3.59
CA GLN A 101 12.56 -4.64 -3.14
C GLN A 101 12.11 -5.65 -2.08
N VAL A 102 12.30 -6.95 -2.30
CA VAL A 102 12.04 -7.98 -1.29
C VAL A 102 13.12 -7.91 -0.21
N ILE A 103 12.74 -7.98 1.07
CA ILE A 103 13.67 -7.83 2.21
C ILE A 103 13.83 -9.09 3.06
N ASP A 104 13.09 -10.17 2.74
CA ASP A 104 13.06 -11.36 3.58
C ASP A 104 14.38 -12.16 3.55
N PRO A 105 14.83 -12.71 4.71
CA PRO A 105 16.07 -13.45 4.81
C PRO A 105 15.99 -14.76 4.00
N GLY A 106 16.98 -14.97 3.11
CA GLY A 106 17.10 -16.18 2.29
C GLY A 106 16.74 -16.01 0.81
N VAL A 107 16.24 -14.84 0.40
CA VAL A 107 16.01 -14.52 -1.02
C VAL A 107 17.25 -13.87 -1.69
N SER A 108 18.23 -13.47 -0.86
CA SER A 108 19.48 -12.82 -1.28
C SER A 108 20.40 -13.73 -2.11
N SER A 109 20.15 -13.83 -3.41
CA SER A 109 21.10 -14.31 -4.41
C SER A 109 22.31 -13.38 -4.55
N LYS A 110 23.44 -13.93 -5.01
CA LYS A 110 24.76 -13.26 -5.11
C LYS A 110 24.81 -12.10 -6.11
N ASP A 111 23.88 -12.02 -7.04
CA ASP A 111 23.63 -10.83 -7.85
C ASP A 111 22.56 -10.01 -7.13
N GLY A 112 22.93 -8.82 -6.67
CA GLY A 112 22.07 -7.96 -5.86
C GLY A 112 20.62 -7.97 -6.36
N GLU A 113 19.71 -8.48 -5.53
CA GLU A 113 18.32 -8.76 -5.90
C GLU A 113 17.71 -7.56 -6.61
N LEU A 114 17.48 -7.68 -7.91
CA LEU A 114 16.69 -6.70 -8.64
C LEU A 114 15.30 -6.62 -7.99
N PRO A 115 14.67 -5.44 -7.98
CA PRO A 115 13.29 -5.32 -7.52
C PRO A 115 12.34 -6.16 -8.36
N VAL A 116 11.18 -6.48 -7.79
CA VAL A 116 10.13 -7.27 -8.42
C VAL A 116 8.92 -6.39 -8.71
N LEU A 117 8.25 -6.64 -9.83
CA LEU A 117 6.94 -6.09 -10.13
C LEU A 117 5.87 -6.88 -9.39
N CYS A 118 5.07 -6.21 -8.58
CA CYS A 118 3.96 -6.82 -7.84
C CYS A 118 2.62 -6.24 -8.30
N TYR A 119 1.67 -7.11 -8.57
CA TYR A 119 0.28 -6.73 -8.90
C TYR A 119 -0.53 -6.48 -7.63
N PRO A 120 -1.61 -5.69 -7.66
CA PRO A 120 -2.49 -5.57 -6.51
C PRO A 120 -3.13 -6.93 -6.21
N PHE A 121 -3.12 -7.33 -4.94
CA PHE A 121 -3.78 -8.55 -4.47
C PHE A 121 -5.30 -8.43 -4.57
N PHE A 122 -5.83 -7.25 -4.22
CA PHE A 122 -7.26 -7.00 -4.31
C PHE A 122 -7.69 -6.75 -5.76
N PRO A 123 -8.94 -7.11 -6.12
CA PRO A 123 -9.49 -6.81 -7.43
C PRO A 123 -9.43 -5.30 -7.74
N PRO A 124 -9.48 -4.89 -9.02
CA PRO A 124 -9.39 -3.48 -9.42
C PRO A 124 -10.44 -2.54 -8.81
N HIS A 125 -11.51 -3.08 -8.22
CA HIS A 125 -12.53 -2.33 -7.50
C HIS A 125 -12.06 -1.78 -6.14
N LEU A 126 -10.95 -2.30 -5.61
CA LEU A 126 -10.35 -1.86 -4.36
C LEU A 126 -8.87 -1.51 -4.57
N SER A 127 -8.59 -0.22 -4.67
CA SER A 127 -7.24 0.31 -4.85
C SER A 127 -6.79 0.94 -3.54
N LEU A 128 -5.92 0.25 -2.80
CA LEU A 128 -5.41 0.77 -1.52
C LEU A 128 -4.33 1.84 -1.75
N PRO A 129 -4.26 2.88 -0.89
CA PRO A 129 -3.24 3.91 -0.99
C PRO A 129 -1.88 3.34 -0.58
N LEU A 130 -0.84 3.72 -1.31
CA LEU A 130 0.53 3.30 -1.06
C LEU A 130 1.52 4.31 -1.62
N LYS A 131 2.67 4.46 -0.97
CA LYS A 131 3.74 5.37 -1.39
C LYS A 131 5.09 4.66 -1.48
N PRO A 132 5.97 5.14 -2.37
CA PRO A 132 7.38 4.76 -2.37
C PRO A 132 8.03 4.97 -1.00
N GLY A 133 8.85 4.02 -0.57
CA GLY A 133 9.46 3.98 0.76
C GLY A 133 8.59 3.34 1.86
N GLU A 134 7.34 3.00 1.59
CA GLU A 134 6.53 2.26 2.56
C GLU A 134 6.83 0.75 2.50
N TYR A 135 6.71 0.10 3.66
CA TYR A 135 6.80 -1.34 3.80
C TYR A 135 5.47 -1.99 3.45
N VAL A 136 5.47 -3.10 2.72
CA VAL A 136 4.27 -3.80 2.26
C VAL A 136 4.34 -5.30 2.49
N TRP A 137 3.17 -5.90 2.67
CA TRP A 137 3.01 -7.34 2.57
C TRP A 137 2.94 -7.77 1.11
N LEU A 138 3.82 -8.69 0.74
CA LEU A 138 3.89 -9.32 -0.57
C LEU A 138 3.44 -10.78 -0.48
N ILE A 139 2.89 -11.30 -1.55
CA ILE A 139 2.54 -12.72 -1.71
C ILE A 139 3.21 -13.19 -2.99
N GLU A 140 4.19 -14.08 -2.85
CA GLU A 140 4.82 -14.79 -3.94
C GLU A 140 3.98 -16.01 -4.28
N CYS A 141 3.56 -16.14 -5.54
CA CYS A 141 2.89 -17.31 -6.08
C CYS A 141 3.81 -17.95 -7.13
N ASP A 142 4.25 -19.18 -6.87
CA ASP A 142 5.02 -19.98 -7.83
C ASP A 142 4.09 -20.93 -8.57
N VAL A 143 3.93 -20.69 -9.87
CA VAL A 143 3.15 -21.54 -10.78
C VAL A 143 4.13 -22.28 -11.68
N LYS A 144 4.50 -23.50 -11.29
CA LYS A 144 5.39 -24.40 -12.07
C LYS A 144 6.73 -23.74 -12.45
N GLY A 145 7.32 -22.97 -11.55
CA GLY A 145 8.59 -22.25 -11.72
C GLY A 145 8.43 -20.81 -12.20
N ALA A 146 7.21 -20.37 -12.57
CA ALA A 146 6.92 -18.99 -12.90
C ALA A 146 6.45 -18.23 -11.64
N LYS A 147 7.28 -17.31 -11.16
CA LYS A 147 6.98 -16.50 -9.97
C LYS A 147 6.18 -15.26 -10.32
N MET A 148 5.04 -15.10 -9.66
CA MET A 148 4.25 -13.87 -9.66
C MET A 148 4.22 -13.29 -8.26
N TYR A 149 4.19 -11.97 -8.16
CA TYR A 149 4.12 -11.27 -6.89
C TYR A 149 2.84 -10.44 -6.84
N TYR A 150 2.17 -10.50 -5.70
CA TYR A 150 1.05 -9.63 -5.38
C TYR A 150 1.40 -8.81 -4.15
N TRP A 151 0.96 -7.56 -4.09
CA TRP A 151 1.06 -6.75 -2.89
C TRP A 151 -0.33 -6.57 -2.29
N MET A 152 -0.43 -6.68 -0.97
CA MET A 152 -1.72 -6.68 -0.28
C MET A 152 -2.05 -5.30 0.30
N CYS A 153 -1.29 -4.86 1.29
CA CYS A 153 -1.42 -3.56 1.92
C CYS A 153 -0.09 -3.15 2.55
N ARG A 154 0.02 -1.87 2.90
CA ARG A 154 1.16 -1.38 3.70
C ARG A 154 1.17 -2.04 5.08
N GLN A 155 2.36 -2.26 5.62
CA GLN A 155 2.55 -2.69 6.99
C GLN A 155 2.20 -1.56 7.96
N VAL A 156 1.45 -1.90 9.02
CA VAL A 156 1.06 -0.95 10.04
C VAL A 156 2.11 -0.95 11.15
N GLY A 157 2.66 0.22 11.45
CA GLY A 157 3.61 0.44 12.55
C GLY A 157 2.93 0.95 13.82
N THR A 158 3.74 1.33 14.81
CA THR A 158 3.24 2.02 16.02
C THR A 158 2.80 3.44 15.68
N ILE A 159 1.96 4.05 16.53
CA ILE A 159 1.41 5.41 16.30
C ILE A 159 2.48 6.48 16.01
N HIS A 160 3.69 6.32 16.55
CA HIS A 160 4.80 7.25 16.37
C HIS A 160 5.51 7.11 15.01
N VAL A 161 5.30 5.97 14.34
CA VAL A 161 5.99 5.58 13.10
C VAL A 161 5.04 5.54 11.90
N ASP A 162 3.80 5.15 12.14
CA ASP A 162 2.75 4.97 11.15
C ASP A 162 1.88 6.22 11.07
N ASP A 163 2.13 7.10 10.10
CA ASP A 163 1.22 8.20 9.76
C ASP A 163 0.22 7.76 8.69
N LEU A 164 -0.97 8.37 8.67
CA LEU A 164 -1.95 8.17 7.59
C LEU A 164 -1.41 8.63 6.24
N ASN A 165 -0.58 9.68 6.23
CA ASN A 165 0.03 10.11 4.99
C ASN A 165 1.17 9.19 4.57
N HIS A 166 2.15 8.95 5.44
CA HIS A 166 3.35 8.19 5.09
C HIS A 166 3.92 7.42 6.28
N THR A 167 4.12 6.12 6.11
CA THR A 167 4.70 5.24 7.14
C THR A 167 6.17 4.97 6.85
N ASN A 168 7.04 5.21 7.84
CA ASN A 168 8.47 4.89 7.71
C ASN A 168 8.89 3.89 8.78
N MET A 169 8.85 2.60 8.46
CA MET A 169 9.04 1.52 9.43
C MET A 169 10.44 1.48 10.07
N GLU A 170 11.47 2.03 9.42
CA GLU A 170 12.82 2.09 10.01
C GLU A 170 12.86 2.92 11.30
N ARG A 171 11.89 3.83 11.47
CA ARG A 171 11.74 4.60 12.70
C ARG A 171 11.40 3.74 13.92
N ILE A 172 10.97 2.49 13.73
CA ILE A 172 10.69 1.57 14.86
C ILE A 172 11.94 1.37 15.71
N VAL A 173 13.13 1.23 15.11
CA VAL A 173 14.36 0.97 15.87
C VAL A 173 14.73 2.18 16.74
N SER A 174 14.70 3.38 16.15
CA SER A 174 14.98 4.62 16.89
C SER A 174 13.94 4.88 18.00
N ALA A 175 12.65 4.76 17.67
CA ALA A 175 11.57 4.91 18.64
C ALA A 175 11.67 3.85 19.75
N GLY A 176 11.93 2.59 19.39
CA GLY A 176 12.12 1.47 20.30
C GLY A 176 13.27 1.70 21.27
N SER A 177 14.44 2.13 20.78
CA SER A 177 15.59 2.45 21.65
C SER A 177 15.28 3.57 22.64
N THR A 178 14.47 4.55 22.24
CA THR A 178 14.00 5.63 23.11
C THR A 178 13.05 5.10 24.20
N PHE A 179 12.14 4.19 23.85
CA PHE A 179 11.28 3.50 24.81
C PHE A 179 12.06 2.59 25.76
N ASP A 180 13.06 1.85 25.28
CA ASP A 180 13.89 0.98 26.11
C ASP A 180 14.70 1.79 27.13
N ASN A 181 15.29 2.90 26.69
CA ASN A 181 16.00 3.83 27.57
C ASN A 181 15.05 4.43 28.62
N PHE A 182 13.80 4.71 28.23
CA PHE A 182 12.78 5.17 29.15
C PHE A 182 12.45 4.12 30.22
N ILE A 183 12.16 2.88 29.82
CA ILE A 183 11.85 1.77 30.73
C ILE A 183 13.02 1.52 31.69
N LYS A 184 14.25 1.48 31.18
CA LYS A 184 15.47 1.30 32.00
C LYS A 184 15.71 2.44 32.99
N SER A 185 15.18 3.63 32.72
CA SER A 185 15.31 4.79 33.61
C SER A 185 14.28 4.84 34.74
N GLU A 186 13.40 3.83 34.85
CA GLU A 186 12.32 3.73 35.88
C GLU A 186 11.44 4.98 36.00
N LYS A 187 11.35 5.76 34.92
CA LYS A 187 10.55 7.00 34.92
C LYS A 187 9.06 6.67 34.84
N THR A 188 8.26 7.38 35.62
CA THR A 188 6.81 7.18 35.74
C THR A 188 5.98 7.94 34.70
N LYS A 189 6.57 8.91 33.98
CA LYS A 189 5.87 9.72 32.97
C LYS A 189 6.35 9.38 31.57
N LYS A 190 5.42 8.99 30.69
CA LYS A 190 5.67 8.69 29.27
C LYS A 190 6.64 9.73 28.65
N PRO A 191 7.59 9.31 27.78
CA PRO A 191 8.43 10.24 27.03
C PRO A 191 7.58 11.31 26.36
N ALA A 192 8.03 12.57 26.41
CA ALA A 192 7.35 13.67 25.73
C ALA A 192 7.28 13.37 24.23
N ASP A 193 6.14 13.66 23.60
CA ASP A 193 5.93 13.39 22.18
C ASP A 193 6.97 14.13 21.30
N ASP A 194 7.46 15.28 21.74
CA ASP A 194 8.53 16.03 21.07
C ASP A 194 9.86 15.27 21.03
N LEU A 195 10.19 14.49 22.06
CA LEU A 195 11.40 13.65 22.08
C LEU A 195 11.27 12.43 21.16
N LEU A 196 10.05 11.88 21.06
CA LEU A 196 9.74 10.80 20.12
C LEU A 196 9.72 11.31 18.67
N GLN A 197 9.37 12.58 18.43
CA GLN A 197 9.47 13.21 17.12
C GLN A 197 10.89 13.72 16.80
N ALA A 198 11.69 14.13 17.79
CA ALA A 198 13.06 14.58 17.58
C ALA A 198 14.04 13.42 17.32
N SER A 199 13.86 12.29 18.01
CA SER A 199 14.57 11.01 17.74
C SER A 199 14.26 10.44 16.35
N VAL A 200 13.28 11.00 15.66
CA VAL A 200 12.82 10.66 14.30
C VAL A 200 13.54 11.49 13.21
N THR A 201 14.39 12.46 13.58
CA THR A 201 15.15 13.26 12.61
C THR A 201 16.34 12.47 12.05
N LEU A 202 16.19 12.00 10.81
CA LEU A 202 17.02 11.10 9.97
C LEU A 202 18.55 11.33 9.89
N ASN A 203 19.14 12.26 10.64
CA ASN A 203 20.50 12.73 10.34
C ASN A 203 21.61 12.26 11.29
N ASN A 204 21.31 11.55 12.37
CA ASN A 204 22.37 11.12 13.29
C ASN A 204 22.28 9.63 13.63
N SER A 205 23.43 8.98 13.40
CA SER A 205 23.83 7.61 13.72
C SER A 205 23.39 6.51 12.75
N GLU A 206 24.41 5.89 12.16
CA GLU A 206 24.49 4.55 11.57
C GLU A 206 23.12 3.89 11.35
N GLU A 207 22.60 4.09 10.15
CA GLU A 207 21.36 3.55 9.62
C GLU A 207 21.33 2.01 9.80
N VAL A 208 20.78 1.53 10.93
CA VAL A 208 20.37 0.13 11.10
C VAL A 208 19.13 -0.06 10.24
N THR A 209 19.31 -0.26 8.95
CA THR A 209 18.23 -0.49 8.00
C THR A 209 18.17 -1.94 7.61
N ASN A 210 16.96 -2.48 7.48
CA ASN A 210 16.74 -3.81 6.90
C ASN A 210 16.88 -3.79 5.38
N SER A 211 17.01 -2.60 4.78
CA SER A 211 17.18 -2.39 3.35
C SER A 211 18.65 -2.32 2.93
N LYS A 212 18.98 -2.88 1.77
CA LYS A 212 20.27 -2.61 1.12
C LYS A 212 20.29 -1.23 0.43
N THR A 213 19.12 -0.62 0.25
CA THR A 213 18.93 0.63 -0.50
C THR A 213 18.56 1.76 0.46
N SER A 214 19.33 2.85 0.43
CA SER A 214 19.00 4.07 1.17
C SER A 214 17.69 4.70 0.68
N PHE A 215 16.82 5.10 1.61
CA PHE A 215 15.55 5.75 1.30
C PHE A 215 15.71 7.04 0.49
N ALA A 216 16.81 7.78 0.68
CA ALA A 216 17.10 8.95 -0.14
C ALA A 216 17.18 8.59 -1.64
N LYS A 217 17.72 7.41 -1.96
CA LYS A 217 17.77 6.91 -3.35
C LYS A 217 16.39 6.46 -3.83
N VAL A 218 15.60 5.80 -2.96
CA VAL A 218 14.21 5.41 -3.27
C VAL A 218 13.39 6.64 -3.68
N TYR A 219 13.41 7.68 -2.85
CA TYR A 219 12.64 8.91 -3.11
C TYR A 219 13.15 9.68 -4.33
N ALA A 220 14.48 9.75 -4.53
CA ALA A 220 15.05 10.44 -5.69
C ALA A 220 14.72 9.76 -7.03
N ASN A 221 14.69 8.42 -7.03
CA ASN A 221 14.46 7.64 -8.24
C ASN A 221 12.98 7.41 -8.53
N SER A 222 12.13 7.36 -7.49
CA SER A 222 10.71 7.13 -7.65
C SER A 222 10.05 8.24 -8.49
N ASN A 223 9.26 7.82 -9.47
CA ASN A 223 8.40 8.73 -10.20
C ASN A 223 7.19 9.14 -9.36
N ALA A 224 6.49 8.18 -8.77
CA ALA A 224 5.27 8.43 -8.01
C ALA A 224 5.51 9.39 -6.83
N TYR A 225 6.65 9.25 -6.14
CA TYR A 225 7.02 10.16 -5.05
C TYR A 225 7.17 11.61 -5.52
N ARG A 226 7.75 11.83 -6.71
CA ARG A 226 8.00 13.17 -7.24
C ARG A 226 6.77 13.82 -7.88
N SER A 227 5.88 13.03 -8.49
CA SER A 227 4.75 13.57 -9.25
C SER A 227 3.41 13.52 -8.54
N GLU A 228 3.22 12.60 -7.59
CA GLU A 228 1.89 12.29 -7.03
C GLU A 228 1.83 12.49 -5.51
N PHE A 229 2.96 12.35 -4.81
CA PHE A 229 2.98 12.48 -3.35
C PHE A 229 3.08 13.94 -2.88
N THR A 230 2.23 14.31 -1.93
CA THR A 230 2.32 15.56 -1.18
C THR A 230 2.50 15.26 0.30
N GLY A 231 3.64 15.66 0.86
CA GLY A 231 3.99 15.46 2.28
C GLY A 231 3.26 16.42 3.21
N GLU A 232 1.94 16.31 3.32
CA GLU A 232 1.14 17.11 4.25
C GLU A 232 0.70 16.31 5.50
N PRO A 233 0.51 16.96 6.65
CA PRO A 233 -0.03 16.30 7.84
C PRO A 233 -1.49 15.91 7.63
N VAL A 234 -1.82 14.64 7.92
CA VAL A 234 -3.19 14.11 7.80
C VAL A 234 -3.73 13.76 9.19
N PRO A 235 -4.82 14.40 9.65
CA PRO A 235 -5.37 14.14 10.98
C PRO A 235 -5.98 12.74 11.06
N ARG A 236 -5.67 11.98 12.11
CA ARG A 236 -6.33 10.69 12.37
C ARG A 236 -7.74 10.91 12.87
N LEU A 237 -8.73 10.35 12.18
CA LEU A 237 -10.09 10.30 12.72
C LEU A 237 -10.23 9.12 13.68
N ALA A 238 -10.69 9.41 14.89
CA ALA A 238 -11.16 8.38 15.81
C ALA A 238 -12.54 7.89 15.38
N LYS A 239 -12.78 6.60 15.55
CA LYS A 239 -14.06 5.94 15.28
C LYS A 239 -14.47 5.11 16.50
N ASP A 240 -15.77 4.89 16.66
CA ASP A 240 -16.26 3.95 17.67
C ASP A 240 -16.00 2.50 17.22
N CYS A 241 -16.13 1.54 18.13
CA CYS A 241 -15.81 0.14 17.83
C CYS A 241 -16.68 -0.44 16.70
N ALA A 242 -17.93 0.00 16.58
CA ALA A 242 -18.89 -0.46 15.56
C ALA A 242 -18.83 0.32 14.24
N ASP A 243 -18.15 1.47 14.20
CA ASP A 243 -18.05 2.30 12.99
C ASP A 243 -17.12 1.67 11.93
N LEU A 244 -17.38 1.97 10.66
CA LEU A 244 -16.40 1.79 9.58
C LEU A 244 -15.81 3.14 9.19
N LEU A 245 -14.49 3.26 9.20
CA LEU A 245 -13.77 4.42 8.69
C LEU A 245 -12.81 3.99 7.58
N LEU A 246 -13.02 4.51 6.38
CA LEU A 246 -12.10 4.41 5.26
C LEU A 246 -11.46 5.78 5.09
N GLN A 247 -10.20 5.91 5.51
CA GLN A 247 -9.48 7.17 5.45
C GLN A 247 -8.35 7.09 4.43
N GLY A 248 -8.36 8.01 3.45
CA GLY A 248 -7.30 8.18 2.47
C GLY A 248 -6.18 9.07 2.98
N SER A 249 -5.00 8.97 2.35
CA SER A 249 -3.82 9.77 2.69
C SER A 249 -3.89 11.23 2.25
N ASN A 250 -4.91 11.62 1.49
CA ASN A 250 -5.09 13.00 1.01
C ASN A 250 -6.27 13.66 1.74
N ASN A 251 -6.29 13.49 3.06
CA ASN A 251 -7.26 14.08 3.99
C ASN A 251 -8.74 13.92 3.58
N SER A 252 -9.07 12.78 3.00
CA SER A 252 -10.43 12.42 2.57
C SER A 252 -10.83 11.10 3.19
N GLY A 253 -12.14 10.86 3.33
CA GLY A 253 -12.61 9.60 3.87
C GLY A 253 -14.11 9.40 3.81
N ILE A 254 -14.50 8.16 4.11
CA ILE A 254 -15.88 7.70 4.27
C ILE A 254 -16.01 7.15 5.68
N HIS A 255 -16.96 7.66 6.45
CA HIS A 255 -17.24 7.22 7.82
C HIS A 255 -18.69 6.72 7.88
N LEU A 256 -18.87 5.40 7.97
CA LEU A 256 -20.15 4.78 8.29
C LEU A 256 -20.25 4.72 9.81
N THR A 257 -21.13 5.52 10.40
CA THR A 257 -21.19 5.75 11.84
C THR A 257 -22.62 5.98 12.30
N THR A 258 -22.79 6.38 13.55
CA THR A 258 -24.02 6.98 14.05
C THR A 258 -23.90 8.49 14.01
N GLU A 259 -25.00 9.20 13.74
CA GLU A 259 -25.02 10.65 13.57
C GLU A 259 -24.34 11.38 14.73
N LYS A 260 -23.37 12.24 14.40
CA LYS A 260 -22.54 12.99 15.36
C LYS A 260 -22.92 14.45 15.50
N PHE A 261 -23.75 14.95 14.59
CA PHE A 261 -24.09 16.38 14.47
C PHE A 261 -25.22 16.83 15.38
N SER A 262 -25.82 15.89 16.07
CA SER A 262 -26.93 16.13 16.96
C SER A 262 -26.40 16.29 18.38
N ASN A 263 -26.53 17.51 18.92
CA ASN A 263 -26.47 17.68 20.36
C ASN A 263 -27.50 16.69 20.94
N PRO A 264 -27.14 15.81 21.89
CA PRO A 264 -28.07 14.81 22.42
C PRO A 264 -29.35 15.44 22.99
N GLU A 265 -29.26 16.71 23.38
CA GLU A 265 -30.37 17.54 23.85
C GLU A 265 -31.29 18.04 22.71
N ASP A 266 -30.73 18.29 21.52
CA ASP A 266 -31.46 18.84 20.36
C ASP A 266 -32.21 17.75 19.58
N VAL A 267 -31.73 16.51 19.65
CA VAL A 267 -32.43 15.38 19.05
C VAL A 267 -33.03 14.58 20.17
N SER A 268 -34.33 14.80 20.38
CA SER A 268 -35.24 14.00 21.21
C SER A 268 -35.32 12.54 20.71
N LEU A 269 -34.18 11.85 20.62
CA LEU A 269 -34.10 10.43 20.33
C LEU A 269 -34.57 9.71 21.58
N GLU A 270 -35.82 9.28 21.56
CA GLU A 270 -36.31 8.35 22.56
C GLU A 270 -35.43 7.10 22.51
N ASN A 271 -34.53 6.93 23.48
CA ASN A 271 -33.61 5.78 23.60
C ASN A 271 -34.33 4.41 23.50
N LYS A 272 -35.64 4.38 23.76
CA LYS A 272 -36.50 3.20 23.61
C LYS A 272 -36.74 2.78 22.15
N LYS A 273 -36.82 3.72 21.20
CA LYS A 273 -37.14 3.42 19.79
C LYS A 273 -35.98 2.81 19.01
N TYR A 274 -34.74 3.07 19.47
CA TYR A 274 -33.54 2.84 18.67
C TYR A 274 -32.57 1.82 19.29
N THR A 275 -32.99 1.10 20.33
CA THR A 275 -32.17 0.07 20.99
C THR A 275 -32.76 -1.33 20.86
N GLY A 276 -33.93 -1.46 20.22
CA GLY A 276 -34.69 -2.71 20.11
C GLY A 276 -35.24 -3.21 21.45
N LYS A 277 -35.11 -2.44 22.54
CA LYS A 277 -35.52 -2.82 23.89
C LYS A 277 -36.84 -2.16 24.29
N THR A 278 -37.72 -2.93 24.91
CA THR A 278 -39.05 -2.49 25.36
C THR A 278 -39.01 -1.64 26.64
N ASN A 279 -37.98 -1.80 27.48
CA ASN A 279 -37.86 -1.13 28.78
C ASN A 279 -36.64 -0.21 28.87
N ALA A 280 -36.79 0.96 29.50
CA ALA A 280 -35.71 1.95 29.67
C ALA A 280 -34.57 1.44 30.55
N ASP A 281 -34.88 0.63 31.56
CA ASP A 281 -33.92 0.12 32.54
C ASP A 281 -33.00 -0.96 31.96
N GLU A 282 -33.34 -1.50 30.78
CA GLU A 282 -32.51 -2.47 30.07
C GLU A 282 -31.48 -1.79 29.15
N CYS A 283 -31.58 -0.47 28.94
CA CYS A 283 -30.63 0.27 28.13
C CYS A 283 -29.42 0.69 28.97
N LEU A 284 -28.22 0.29 28.53
CA LEU A 284 -26.98 0.79 29.13
C LEU A 284 -26.92 2.31 28.92
N PRO A 285 -26.63 3.11 29.97
CA PRO A 285 -26.68 4.57 29.91
C PRO A 285 -25.66 5.18 28.94
N THR A 286 -24.63 4.42 28.55
CA THR A 286 -23.60 4.83 27.60
C THR A 286 -23.89 4.44 26.15
N ARG A 287 -24.97 3.70 25.88
CA ARG A 287 -25.30 3.24 24.53
C ARG A 287 -25.98 4.37 23.75
N LYS A 288 -25.36 4.76 22.63
CA LYS A 288 -25.95 5.74 21.71
C LYS A 288 -27.21 5.13 21.05
N PRO A 289 -28.25 5.94 20.80
CA PRO A 289 -29.39 5.52 19.98
C PRO A 289 -28.92 5.14 18.57
N ASP A 290 -29.59 4.17 17.94
CA ASP A 290 -29.43 3.85 16.51
C ASP A 290 -29.81 5.05 15.63
N SER A 291 -28.79 5.80 15.23
CA SER A 291 -28.86 6.91 14.29
C SER A 291 -27.88 6.68 13.16
N SER A 292 -28.01 5.57 12.43
CA SER A 292 -27.11 5.22 11.32
C SER A 292 -26.90 6.38 10.33
N ALA A 293 -25.65 6.74 10.08
CA ALA A 293 -25.21 7.87 9.27
C ALA A 293 -23.99 7.52 8.38
N ILE A 294 -23.86 8.24 7.28
CA ILE A 294 -22.74 8.10 6.34
C ILE A 294 -22.16 9.49 6.08
N ASP A 295 -20.93 9.71 6.53
CA ASP A 295 -20.19 10.94 6.25
C ASP A 295 -19.19 10.69 5.13
N ILE A 296 -19.27 11.49 4.07
CA ILE A 296 -18.27 11.55 3.00
C ILE A 296 -17.66 12.93 3.03
N PHE A 297 -16.36 13.03 3.29
CA PHE A 297 -15.70 14.31 3.52
C PHE A 297 -14.35 14.42 2.84
N VAL A 298 -14.01 15.67 2.51
CA VAL A 298 -12.65 16.12 2.17
C VAL A 298 -12.32 17.22 3.14
N LYS A 299 -11.30 17.01 3.96
CA LYS A 299 -10.79 18.01 4.88
C LYS A 299 -9.68 18.78 4.17
N ARG A 300 -9.82 20.09 4.06
CA ARG A 300 -8.75 20.99 3.61
C ARG A 300 -8.25 21.78 4.82
N LYS A 301 -7.01 22.27 4.75
CA LYS A 301 -6.52 23.23 5.75
C LYS A 301 -7.44 24.46 5.72
N ARG A 302 -7.82 24.95 6.90
CA ARG A 302 -8.69 26.13 7.06
C ARG A 302 -8.12 27.33 6.30
N ASP A 303 -6.83 27.57 6.45
CA ASP A 303 -6.14 28.68 5.77
C ASP A 303 -6.23 28.58 4.23
N SER A 304 -6.26 27.36 3.68
CA SER A 304 -6.45 27.15 2.23
C SER A 304 -7.89 27.40 1.77
N LEU A 305 -8.88 27.18 2.64
CA LEU A 305 -10.27 27.55 2.39
C LEU A 305 -10.43 29.07 2.45
N ASP A 306 -9.83 29.71 3.44
CA ASP A 306 -9.87 31.17 3.61
C ASP A 306 -9.20 31.90 2.43
N ALA A 307 -8.12 31.35 1.88
CA ALA A 307 -7.47 31.88 0.66
C ALA A 307 -8.31 31.75 -0.61
N ILE A 308 -9.19 30.74 -0.69
CA ILE A 308 -10.12 30.55 -1.84
C ILE A 308 -11.37 31.42 -1.67
N LEU A 309 -11.82 31.63 -0.43
CA LEU A 309 -12.99 32.46 -0.11
C LEU A 309 -12.66 33.97 -0.09
N GLY A 310 -11.37 34.32 0.06
CA GLY A 310 -10.86 35.68 -0.01
C GLY A 310 -10.40 36.15 -1.39
N SER A 311 -10.57 35.34 -2.44
CA SER A 311 -10.29 35.64 -3.86
C SER A 311 -11.56 35.68 -4.69
#